data_AF-A0A527ZA89-F1
#
_entry.id   AF-A0A527ZA89-F1
#
_cell.length_a   1.000
_cell.length_b   1.000
_cell.length_c   1.000
_cell.angle_alpha   90.00
_cell.angle_beta   90.00
_cell.angle_gamma   90.00
#
_symmetry.space_group_name_H-M   'P 1'
#
loop_
_entity.id
_entity.type
_entity.pdbx_description
1 polymer ?
#
loop_
_entity_poly.entity_id
_entity_poly.type
_entity_poly.pdbx_seq_one_letter_code
_entity_poly.pdbx_strand_id
1 'polypeptide(L)' 'FYTDDEQKRVAEDTIADVEASRLWPGKVVTEVVPVSDFWEAEPEHQDYLDRYPNGYTCHFPRPNWKLPKREEIRRAG' A
#
# COMPACT_ATOMS: atom_id res chain seq x y z
N PHE A 1 -8.88 -2.74 0.72
CA PHE A 1 -10.29 -2.62 1.13
C PHE A 1 -10.60 -1.17 1.39
N TYR A 2 -11.63 -0.59 0.76
CA TYR A 2 -12.05 0.79 1.02
C TYR A 2 -13.31 0.82 1.89
N THR A 3 -13.44 1.83 2.75
CA THR A 3 -14.60 2.04 3.63
C THR A 3 -15.55 3.12 3.12
N ASP A 4 -15.09 3.94 2.19
CA ASP A 4 -15.84 5.02 1.55
C ASP A 4 -15.33 5.27 0.10
N ASP A 5 -16.05 6.11 -0.64
CA ASP A 5 -15.72 6.44 -2.03
C ASP A 5 -14.45 7.30 -2.16
N GLU A 6 -14.10 8.07 -1.13
CA GLU A 6 -12.89 8.89 -1.15
C GLU A 6 -11.64 8.00 -1.09
N GLN A 7 -11.62 7.01 -0.20
CA GLN A 7 -10.58 5.99 -0.09
C GLN A 7 -10.46 5.17 -1.38
N LYS A 8 -11.60 4.79 -1.99
CA LYS A 8 -11.60 4.09 -3.28
C LYS A 8 -10.90 4.93 -4.35
N ARG A 9 -11.30 6.20 -4.50
CA ARG A 9 -10.72 7.12 -5.47
C ARG A 9 -9.22 7.31 -5.23
N VAL A 10 -8.80 7.52 -3.98
CA VAL A 10 -7.39 7.69 -3.63
C VAL A 10 -6.57 6.44 -3.93
N ALA A 11 -7.12 5.24 -3.67
CA ALA A 11 -6.45 3.98 -3.98
C ALA A 11 -6.27 3.80 -5.49
N GLU A 12 -7.32 4.02 -6.29
CA GLU A 12 -7.28 3.95 -7.75
C GLU A 12 -6.30 4.97 -8.35
N ASP A 13 -6.36 6.23 -7.90
CA ASP A 13 -5.44 7.29 -8.33
C ASP A 13 -3.99 6.95 -7.97
N THR A 14 -3.74 6.32 -6.82
CA THR A 14 -2.37 5.94 -6.40
C THR A 14 -1.84 4.78 -7.24
N ILE A 15 -2.69 3.80 -7.57
CA ILE A 15 -2.31 2.71 -8.49
C ILE A 15 -1.94 3.29 -9.86
N ALA A 16 -2.70 4.28 -10.36
CA ALA A 16 -2.39 4.96 -11.60
C ALA A 16 -1.02 5.66 -11.56
N ASP A 17 -0.68 6.35 -10.46
CA ASP A 17 0.65 6.96 -10.29
C ASP A 17 1.77 5.89 -10.24
N VAL A 18 1.54 4.77 -9.54
CA VAL A 18 2.49 3.64 -9.47
C VAL A 18 2.77 3.08 -10.87
N GLU A 19 1.72 2.77 -11.63
CA GLU A 19 1.81 2.29 -13.02
C GLU A 19 2.54 3.29 -13.93
N ALA A 20 2.15 4.57 -13.86
CA ALA A 20 2.75 5.63 -14.67
C ALA A 20 4.24 5.83 -14.37
N SER A 21 4.66 5.63 -13.11
CA SER A 21 6.04 5.80 -12.69
C SER A 21 7.00 4.76 -13.27
N ARG A 22 6.50 3.55 -13.59
CA ARG A 22 7.31 2.38 -14.00
C ARG A 22 8.43 2.00 -13.03
N LEU A 23 8.34 2.41 -11.75
CA LEU A 23 9.33 2.07 -10.72
C LEU A 23 9.16 0.62 -10.18
N TRP A 24 7.97 0.04 -10.35
CA TRP A 24 7.63 -1.31 -9.91
C TRP A 24 7.89 -2.34 -11.01
N PRO A 25 8.24 -3.58 -10.66
CA PRO A 25 8.69 -4.61 -11.61
C PRO A 25 7.51 -5.30 -12.33
N GLY A 26 6.50 -4.56 -12.76
CA GLY A 26 5.35 -5.10 -13.49
C GLY A 26 4.04 -4.38 -13.18
N LYS A 27 2.96 -4.91 -13.76
CA LYS A 27 1.59 -4.44 -13.54
C LYS A 27 1.19 -4.63 -12.08
N VAL A 28 0.52 -3.64 -11.51
CA VAL A 28 -0.12 -3.70 -10.20
C VAL A 28 -1.32 -4.65 -10.27
N VAL A 29 -1.33 -5.65 -9.40
CA VAL A 29 -2.42 -6.65 -9.27
C VAL A 29 -3.22 -6.48 -7.98
N THR A 30 -3.01 -5.37 -7.27
CA THR A 30 -3.70 -5.06 -6.01
C THR A 30 -5.21 -4.87 -6.25
N GLU A 31 -6.04 -5.57 -5.48
CA GLU A 31 -7.49 -5.45 -5.55
C GLU A 31 -7.99 -4.17 -4.83
N VAL A 32 -8.95 -3.48 -5.46
CA VAL A 32 -9.67 -2.34 -4.88
C VAL A 32 -11.14 -2.72 -4.73
N VAL A 33 -11.46 -3.35 -3.61
CA VAL A 33 -12.79 -3.86 -3.27
C VAL A 33 -13.29 -3.24 -1.96
N PRO A 34 -14.63 -3.13 -1.76
CA PRO A 34 -15.18 -2.59 -0.53
C PRO A 34 -14.77 -3.47 0.66
N VAL A 35 -14.67 -2.87 1.84
CA VAL A 35 -14.45 -3.62 3.07
C VAL A 35 -15.60 -4.61 3.30
N SER A 36 -15.26 -5.83 3.71
CA SER A 36 -16.19 -6.86 4.16
C SER A 36 -15.98 -7.11 5.66
N ASP A 37 -16.62 -8.15 6.20
CA ASP A 37 -16.32 -8.64 7.55
C ASP A 37 -14.80 -8.85 7.70
N PHE A 38 -14.24 -8.30 8.78
CA PHE A 38 -12.86 -8.48 9.18
C PHE A 38 -12.82 -9.43 10.37
N TRP A 39 -12.35 -10.65 10.13
CA TRP A 39 -12.21 -11.67 11.17
C TRP A 39 -10.87 -11.49 11.87
N GLU A 40 -10.90 -11.04 13.12
CA GLU A 40 -9.71 -10.82 13.92
C GLU A 40 -8.91 -12.13 14.07
N ALA A 41 -7.61 -12.07 13.77
CA ALA A 41 -6.70 -13.20 13.98
C ALA A 41 -6.44 -13.41 15.48
N GLU A 42 -6.06 -14.62 15.85
CA GLU A 42 -5.81 -15.04 17.23
C GLU A 42 -4.78 -14.14 17.94
N PRO A 43 -4.83 -13.98 19.28
CA PRO A 43 -3.95 -13.07 20.02
C PRO A 43 -2.44 -13.30 19.78
N GLU A 44 -2.03 -14.53 19.47
CA GLU A 44 -0.64 -14.88 19.14
C GLU A 44 -0.14 -14.34 17.80
N HIS A 45 -1.04 -13.88 16.92
CA HIS A 45 -0.70 -13.20 15.66
C HIS A 45 -0.60 -11.68 15.81
N GLN A 46 -1.26 -11.11 16.82
CA GLN A 46 -1.25 -9.67 17.07
C GLN A 46 0.12 -9.22 17.60
N ASP A 47 0.65 -8.12 17.08
CA ASP A 47 1.95 -7.54 17.47
C ASP A 47 3.10 -8.57 17.46
N TYR A 48 3.05 -9.55 16.54
CA TYR A 48 4.01 -10.66 16.51
C TYR A 48 5.47 -10.18 16.39
N LEU A 49 5.75 -9.21 15.50
CA LEU A 49 7.11 -8.69 15.31
C LEU A 49 7.54 -7.72 16.43
N ASP A 50 6.62 -7.16 17.21
CA ASP A 50 6.99 -6.37 18.40
C ASP A 50 7.38 -7.31 19.56
N ARG A 51 6.65 -8.41 19.74
CA ARG A 51 6.97 -9.45 20.74
C ARG A 51 8.18 -10.29 20.37
N TYR A 52 8.38 -10.55 19.08
CA TYR A 52 9.51 -11.28 18.52
C TYR A 52 10.22 -10.42 17.45
N PRO A 53 11.10 -9.49 17.84
CA PRO A 53 11.77 -8.57 16.90
C PRO A 53 12.61 -9.23 15.81
N ASN A 54 13.07 -10.47 16.04
CA ASN A 54 13.81 -11.27 15.07
C ASN A 54 12.94 -12.38 14.44
N GLY A 55 11.62 -12.27 14.58
CA GLY A 55 10.65 -13.19 13.99
C GLY A 55 10.66 -13.14 12.46
N TYR A 56 9.96 -14.08 11.85
CA TYR A 56 9.94 -14.19 10.39
C TYR A 56 9.26 -12.97 9.73
N THR A 57 9.95 -12.37 8.76
CA THR A 57 9.38 -11.38 7.83
C THR A 57 10.16 -11.35 6.52
N CYS A 58 9.48 -11.07 5.42
CA CYS A 58 10.09 -10.81 4.11
C CYS A 58 9.91 -9.35 3.64
N HIS A 59 9.27 -8.51 4.45
CA HIS A 59 8.93 -7.13 4.12
C HIS A 59 10.06 -6.17 4.50
N PHE A 60 10.44 -5.28 3.58
CA PHE A 60 11.36 -4.17 3.85
C PHE A 60 11.10 -3.00 2.88
N PRO A 61 11.35 -1.74 3.29
CA PRO A 61 11.20 -0.60 2.39
C PRO A 61 12.11 -0.71 1.18
N ARG A 62 11.56 -0.54 -0.03
CA ARG A 62 12.33 -0.45 -1.27
C ARG A 62 12.62 1.03 -1.56
N PRO A 63 13.88 1.51 -1.47
CA PRO A 63 14.17 2.94 -1.60
C PRO A 63 13.76 3.55 -2.95
N ASN A 64 13.73 2.73 -4.00
CA ASN A 64 13.36 3.11 -5.36
C ASN A 64 11.85 2.98 -5.67
N TRP A 65 11.05 2.45 -4.75
CA TRP A 65 9.59 2.36 -4.89
C TRP A 65 8.93 3.54 -4.20
N LYS A 66 9.21 4.73 -4.73
CA LYS A 66 8.80 6.01 -4.15
C LYS A 66 8.30 6.94 -5.24
N LEU A 67 7.04 7.34 -5.14
CA LEU A 67 6.46 8.35 -6.01
C LEU A 67 6.93 9.76 -5.62
N PRO A 68 7.11 10.66 -6.59
CA PRO A 68 7.29 12.10 -6.31
C PRO A 68 6.04 12.67 -5.63
N LYS A 69 6.18 13.74 -4.85
CA LYS A 69 5.00 14.38 -4.26
C LYS A 69 4.21 15.08 -5.37
N ARG A 70 2.88 14.91 -5.41
CA ARG A 70 2.01 15.54 -6.43
C ARG A 70 2.11 17.07 -6.45
N GLU A 71 2.44 17.70 -5.33
CA GLU A 71 2.73 19.15 -5.28
C GLU A 71 4.02 19.53 -6.00
N GLU A 72 5.04 18.67 -5.96
CA GLU A 72 6.32 18.89 -6.64
C GLU A 72 6.13 18.73 -8.15
N ILE A 73 5.34 17.74 -8.59
CA ILE A 73 4.99 17.54 -10.02
C ILE A 73 4.22 18.76 -10.56
N ARG A 74 3.21 19.24 -9.83
CA ARG A 74 2.38 20.39 -10.25
C ARG A 74 3.16 21.72 -10.34
N ARG A 75 4.27 21.86 -9.61
CA ARG A 75 5.14 23.04 -9.67
C ARG A 75 6.16 22.97 -10.81
N ALA A 76 6.40 21.77 -11.35
CA ALA A 76 7.40 21.50 -12.38
C ALA A 76 6.84 21.47 -13.81
N GLY A 77 5.51 21.57 -13.98
CA GLY A 77 4.82 21.67 -15.27
C GLY A 77 4.12 23.01 -15.41
#